data_AF-A0A6V8N405-F1
#
_entry.id   AF-A0A6V8N405-F1
#
_cell.length_a   1.000
_cell.length_b   1.000
_cell.length_c   1.000
_cell.angle_alpha   90.00
_cell.angle_beta   90.00
_cell.angle_gamma   90.00
#
_symmetry.space_group_name_H-M   'P 1'
#
loop_
_entity.id
_entity.type
_entity.pdbx_description
1 polymer ?
#
loop_
_entity_poly.entity_id
_entity_poly.type
_entity_poly.pdbx_seq_one_letter_code
_entity_poly.pdbx_strand_id
1 'polypeptide(L)'
;MDILGLITINPNSFNIWSLRISLTLTTSIFIIAMILAARAFLHAKALDHKHLDSIKDKHASPADTLAESVAKMLWATSQSDNTTGAAAPKEFLYDATREVAQNNFNGTFVNRIYMCANLLPPIGLWGTVAGMIVIFLYTGDPGSAINNGAIGAKLWSTYFALMYYVLLQAICVVLDVIAKRSINRGLQVKI
;
A
#
# COMPACT_ATOMS: atom_id res chain seq x y z
N MET A 1 31.22 -37.12 0.37
CA MET A 1 30.42 -36.47 1.43
C MET A 1 29.25 -35.81 0.74
N ASP A 2 28.12 -36.52 0.72
CA ASP A 2 26.97 -36.21 -0.12
C ASP A 2 26.19 -35.01 0.44
N ILE A 3 26.37 -33.85 -0.19
CA ILE A 3 25.53 -32.66 0.02
C ILE A 3 24.06 -32.97 -0.35
N LEU A 4 23.83 -34.02 -1.15
CA LEU A 4 22.52 -34.55 -1.52
C LEU A 4 21.85 -35.42 -0.45
N GLY A 5 22.58 -35.87 0.58
CA GLY A 5 22.02 -36.66 1.69
C GLY A 5 21.30 -35.82 2.76
N LEU A 6 21.48 -34.50 2.77
CA LEU A 6 20.88 -33.60 3.76
C LEU A 6 19.41 -33.21 3.42
N ILE A 7 18.94 -33.58 2.24
CA ILE A 7 17.60 -33.23 1.71
C ILE A 7 16.78 -34.51 1.49
N THR A 8 16.74 -35.41 2.46
CA THR A 8 15.59 -36.33 2.60
C THR A 8 14.43 -35.53 3.17
N ILE A 9 13.93 -34.58 2.39
CA ILE A 9 12.75 -33.82 2.73
C ILE A 9 11.57 -34.77 2.67
N ASN A 10 10.96 -35.05 3.83
CA ASN A 10 9.66 -35.70 3.86
C ASN A 10 8.68 -34.79 3.07
N PRO A 11 8.10 -35.26 1.96
CA PRO A 11 7.27 -34.44 1.09
C PRO A 11 6.06 -33.87 1.83
N ASN A 12 5.51 -34.59 2.80
CA ASN A 12 4.42 -34.10 3.65
C ASN A 12 4.88 -32.93 4.53
N SER A 13 6.06 -33.02 5.14
CA SER A 13 6.62 -31.97 5.98
C SER A 13 6.91 -30.69 5.18
N PHE A 14 7.45 -30.81 3.97
CA PHE A 14 7.72 -29.64 3.12
C PHE A 14 6.46 -29.05 2.49
N ASN A 15 5.45 -29.87 2.21
CA ASN A 15 4.14 -29.37 1.78
C ASN A 15 3.52 -28.44 2.83
N ILE A 16 3.47 -28.90 4.08
CA ILE A 16 2.92 -28.15 5.21
C ILE A 16 3.77 -26.90 5.48
N TRP A 17 5.10 -27.05 5.48
CA TRP A 17 6.02 -25.95 5.72
C TRP A 17 5.91 -24.84 4.66
N SER A 18 5.93 -25.19 3.37
CA SER A 18 5.81 -24.23 2.28
C SER A 18 4.44 -23.53 2.26
N LEU A 19 3.35 -24.25 2.61
CA LEU A 19 2.03 -23.65 2.76
C LEU A 19 2.02 -22.61 3.90
N ARG A 20 2.55 -22.98 5.06
CA ARG A 20 2.63 -22.10 6.23
C ARG A 20 3.43 -20.86 5.94
N ILE A 21 4.59 -20.98 5.28
CA ILE A 21 5.41 -19.83 4.92
C ILE A 21 4.67 -18.92 3.95
N SER A 22 4.08 -19.47 2.89
CA SER A 22 3.35 -18.67 1.90
C SER A 22 2.18 -17.92 2.54
N LEU A 23 1.36 -18.59 3.34
CA LEU A 23 0.24 -17.97 4.05
C LEU A 23 0.71 -16.94 5.06
N THR A 24 1.71 -17.25 5.88
CA THR A 24 2.22 -16.32 6.90
C THR A 24 2.85 -15.09 6.26
N LEU A 25 3.57 -15.24 5.15
CA LEU A 25 4.18 -14.14 4.42
C LEU A 25 3.11 -13.24 3.78
N THR A 26 2.14 -13.82 3.07
CA THR A 26 1.04 -13.07 2.45
C THR A 26 0.20 -12.33 3.48
N THR A 27 -0.16 -12.96 4.59
CA THR A 27 -0.91 -12.30 5.66
C THR A 27 -0.10 -11.21 6.36
N SER A 28 1.19 -11.42 6.59
CA SER A 28 2.07 -10.40 7.19
C SER A 28 2.19 -9.16 6.30
N ILE A 29 2.42 -9.35 5.00
CA ILE A 29 2.46 -8.25 4.03
C ILE A 29 1.12 -7.51 4.00
N PHE A 30 0.02 -8.25 4.01
CA PHE A 30 -1.31 -7.67 4.05
C PHE A 30 -1.54 -6.82 5.31
N ILE A 31 -1.18 -7.32 6.49
CA ILE A 31 -1.31 -6.58 7.76
C ILE A 31 -0.46 -5.31 7.73
N ILE A 32 0.79 -5.38 7.26
CA ILE A 32 1.66 -4.21 7.13
C ILE A 32 1.02 -3.17 6.20
N ALA A 33 0.51 -3.62 5.04
CA ALA A 33 -0.17 -2.75 4.09
C ALA A 33 -1.44 -2.10 4.68
N MET A 34 -2.20 -2.84 5.50
CA MET A 34 -3.35 -2.30 6.23
C MET A 34 -2.95 -1.23 7.27
N ILE A 35 -1.85 -1.43 7.99
CA ILE A 35 -1.32 -0.43 8.93
C ILE A 35 -0.89 0.84 8.17
N LEU A 36 -0.22 0.68 7.02
CA LEU A 36 0.17 1.80 6.16
C LEU A 36 -1.06 2.53 5.62
N ALA A 37 -2.09 1.80 5.18
CA ALA A 37 -3.36 2.37 4.73
C ALA A 37 -4.09 3.14 5.84
N ALA A 38 -4.11 2.61 7.06
CA ALA A 38 -4.70 3.31 8.22
C ALA A 38 -3.96 4.62 8.52
N ARG A 39 -2.61 4.61 8.48
CA ARG A 39 -1.81 5.83 8.64
C ARG A 39 -2.08 6.84 7.53
N ALA A 40 -2.14 6.38 6.28
CA ALA A 40 -2.46 7.23 5.13
C ALA A 40 -3.86 7.85 5.27
N PHE A 41 -4.84 7.08 5.73
CA PHE A 41 -6.19 7.55 5.98
C PHE A 41 -6.23 8.62 7.09
N LEU A 42 -5.52 8.40 8.19
CA LEU A 42 -5.42 9.39 9.27
C LEU A 42 -4.76 10.69 8.78
N HIS A 43 -3.71 10.59 7.97
CA HIS A 43 -3.00 11.74 7.41
C HIS A 43 -3.83 12.49 6.35
N ALA A 44 -4.66 11.77 5.60
CA ALA A 44 -5.57 12.34 4.60
C ALA A 44 -6.89 12.83 5.21
N LYS A 45 -7.16 12.53 6.50
CA LYS A 45 -8.40 12.92 7.17
C LYS A 45 -8.55 14.43 7.12
N ALA A 46 -9.66 14.87 6.51
CA ALA A 46 -9.91 16.27 6.30
C ALA A 46 -10.22 16.99 7.63
N LEU A 47 -9.56 18.12 7.85
CA LEU A 47 -9.83 19.06 8.93
C LEU A 47 -10.80 20.16 8.47
N ASP A 48 -11.43 20.84 9.44
CA ASP A 48 -12.40 21.90 9.19
C ASP A 48 -11.71 23.17 8.66
N HIS A 49 -12.37 23.88 7.74
CA HIS A 49 -11.87 25.10 7.09
C HIS A 49 -11.46 26.20 8.09
N LYS A 50 -12.22 26.34 9.19
CA LYS A 50 -11.93 27.28 10.28
C LYS A 50 -10.62 26.99 10.99
N HIS A 51 -10.26 25.70 11.08
CA HIS A 51 -9.01 25.28 11.69
C HIS A 51 -7.84 25.56 10.76
N LEU A 52 -8.01 25.28 9.46
CA LEU A 52 -7.01 25.54 8.43
C LEU A 52 -6.67 27.04 8.32
N ASP A 53 -7.68 27.91 8.34
CA ASP A 53 -7.49 29.37 8.33
C ASP A 53 -6.71 29.87 9.56
N SER A 54 -6.84 29.19 10.72
CA SER A 54 -6.12 29.57 11.96
C SER A 54 -4.66 29.09 12.01
N ILE A 55 -4.28 28.15 11.14
CA ILE A 55 -2.98 27.47 11.17
C ILE A 55 -2.11 27.80 9.95
N LYS A 56 -2.68 28.40 8.90
CA LYS A 56 -1.97 28.74 7.66
C LYS A 56 -0.70 29.60 7.87
N ASP A 57 -0.69 30.44 8.90
CA ASP A 57 0.43 31.35 9.23
C ASP A 57 1.56 30.67 10.03
N LYS A 58 1.37 29.41 10.46
CA LYS A 58 2.36 28.68 11.27
C LYS A 58 3.34 27.91 10.39
N HIS A 59 4.56 27.73 10.86
CA HIS A 59 5.56 26.89 10.19
C HIS A 59 5.04 25.47 9.93
N ALA A 60 5.41 24.92 8.77
CA ALA A 60 5.11 23.55 8.40
C ALA A 60 5.79 22.58 9.37
N SER A 61 5.02 21.64 9.90
CA SER A 61 5.48 20.58 10.80
C SER A 61 5.40 19.23 10.09
N PRO A 62 6.34 18.30 10.33
CA PRO A 62 6.28 16.95 9.76
C PRO A 62 5.06 16.12 10.22
N ALA A 63 4.36 16.57 11.26
CA ALA A 63 3.15 15.93 11.78
C ALA A 63 1.85 16.54 11.23
N ASP A 64 1.95 17.57 10.38
CA ASP A 64 0.78 18.22 9.78
C ASP A 64 0.03 17.26 8.86
N THR A 65 -1.29 17.33 8.89
CA THR A 65 -2.14 16.60 7.95
C THR A 65 -1.95 17.09 6.51
N LEU A 66 -2.45 16.31 5.55
CA LEU A 66 -2.37 16.67 4.12
C LEU A 66 -3.03 18.03 3.83
N ALA A 67 -4.15 18.35 4.48
CA ALA A 67 -4.84 19.63 4.27
C ALA A 67 -4.06 20.82 4.87
N GLU A 68 -3.41 20.64 6.03
CA GLU A 68 -2.61 21.68 6.68
C GLU A 68 -1.33 21.99 5.90
N SER A 69 -0.63 20.95 5.43
CA SER A 69 0.56 21.12 4.60
C SER A 69 0.26 21.86 3.30
N VAL A 70 -0.87 21.54 2.65
CA VAL A 70 -1.37 22.27 1.45
C VAL A 70 -1.67 23.74 1.78
N ALA A 71 -2.39 24.01 2.88
CA ALA A 71 -2.76 25.36 3.28
C ALA A 71 -1.53 26.24 3.58
N LYS A 72 -0.56 25.69 4.33
CA LYS A 72 0.69 26.38 4.66
C LYS A 72 1.57 26.61 3.43
N MET A 73 1.66 25.63 2.53
CA MET A 73 2.41 25.75 1.28
C MET A 73 1.82 26.85 0.40
N LEU A 74 0.49 26.84 0.20
CA LEU A 74 -0.21 27.86 -0.57
C LEU A 74 -0.01 29.27 0.02
N TRP A 75 -0.14 29.41 1.35
CA TRP A 75 0.05 30.68 2.04
C TRP A 75 1.49 31.19 1.92
N ALA A 76 2.49 30.35 2.19
CA ALA A 76 3.89 30.72 2.09
C ALA A 76 4.28 31.17 0.68
N THR A 77 3.81 30.46 -0.36
CA THR A 77 4.09 30.83 -1.76
C THR A 77 3.37 32.12 -2.17
N SER A 78 2.14 32.33 -1.70
CA SER A 78 1.42 33.59 -1.96
C SER A 78 2.07 34.82 -1.30
N GLN A 79 2.71 34.63 -0.14
CA GLN A 79 3.35 35.72 0.59
C GLN A 79 4.73 36.05 0.02
N SER A 80 5.48 35.05 -0.47
CA SER A 80 6.76 35.28 -1.16
C SER A 80 6.62 36.03 -2.49
N ASP A 81 5.52 35.80 -3.21
CA ASP A 81 5.25 36.48 -4.48
C ASP A 81 4.99 37.99 -4.32
N ASN A 82 4.48 38.41 -3.17
CA ASN A 82 4.29 39.83 -2.87
C ASN A 82 5.61 40.57 -2.61
N THR A 83 6.71 39.86 -2.31
CA THR A 83 8.02 40.45 -2.00
C THR A 83 8.99 40.50 -3.18
N THR A 84 8.86 39.61 -4.18
CA THR A 84 9.87 39.49 -5.28
C THR A 84 9.42 39.97 -6.65
N GLY A 85 8.21 40.49 -6.80
CA GLY A 85 7.75 41.15 -8.04
C GLY A 85 7.16 40.18 -9.06
N ALA A 86 6.04 40.62 -9.65
CA ALA A 86 5.09 39.86 -10.47
C ALA A 86 4.47 38.66 -9.75
N ALA A 87 3.36 38.92 -9.04
CA ALA A 87 2.55 37.87 -8.42
C ALA A 87 2.15 36.82 -9.47
N ALA A 88 2.48 35.56 -9.22
CA ALA A 88 2.06 34.46 -10.06
C ALA A 88 0.52 34.41 -10.10
N PRO A 89 -0.08 34.01 -11.23
CA PRO A 89 -1.52 33.86 -11.32
C PRO A 89 -2.00 32.90 -10.22
N LYS A 90 -3.02 33.31 -9.45
CA LYS A 90 -3.56 32.49 -8.36
C LYS A 90 -3.90 31.08 -8.82
N GLU A 91 -4.41 30.94 -10.04
CA GLU A 91 -4.74 29.65 -10.66
C GLU A 91 -3.51 28.73 -10.81
N PHE A 92 -2.35 29.28 -11.17
CA PHE A 92 -1.10 28.52 -11.28
C PHE A 92 -0.61 28.05 -9.90
N LEU A 93 -0.70 28.92 -8.89
CA LEU A 93 -0.33 28.56 -7.50
C LEU A 93 -1.23 27.44 -6.96
N TYR A 94 -2.53 27.49 -7.25
CA TYR A 94 -3.46 26.43 -6.87
C TYR A 94 -3.13 25.09 -7.53
N ASP A 95 -2.84 25.09 -8.83
CA ASP A 95 -2.56 23.87 -9.57
C ASP A 95 -1.22 23.26 -9.18
N ALA A 96 -0.17 24.08 -9.07
CA ALA A 96 1.15 23.65 -8.62
C ALA A 96 1.10 23.07 -7.19
N THR A 97 0.40 23.73 -6.26
CA THR A 97 0.25 23.24 -4.88
C THR A 97 -0.52 21.92 -4.85
N ARG A 98 -1.56 21.78 -5.70
CA ARG A 98 -2.33 20.54 -5.82
C ARG A 98 -1.45 19.39 -6.32
N GLU A 99 -0.69 19.60 -7.39
CA GLU A 99 0.15 18.57 -7.99
C GLU A 99 1.28 18.14 -7.04
N VAL A 100 1.96 19.10 -6.40
CA VAL A 100 3.01 18.83 -5.41
C VAL A 100 2.47 18.05 -4.23
N ALA A 101 1.32 18.46 -3.67
CA ALA A 101 0.72 17.77 -2.54
C ALA A 101 0.25 16.35 -2.89
N GLN A 102 -0.35 16.18 -4.08
CA GLN A 102 -0.78 14.88 -4.55
C GLN A 102 0.42 13.95 -4.81
N ASN A 103 1.48 14.45 -5.42
CA ASN A 103 2.69 13.67 -5.66
C ASN A 103 3.38 13.27 -4.36
N ASN A 104 3.47 14.18 -3.38
CA ASN A 104 4.04 13.88 -2.06
C ASN A 104 3.23 12.81 -1.31
N PHE A 105 1.90 12.94 -1.28
CA PHE A 105 1.04 11.94 -0.65
C PHE A 105 1.17 10.57 -1.32
N ASN A 106 1.17 10.53 -2.65
CA ASN A 106 1.32 9.30 -3.42
C ASN A 106 2.69 8.65 -3.19
N GLY A 107 3.77 9.44 -3.24
CA GLY A 107 5.13 8.94 -3.03
C GLY A 107 5.35 8.42 -1.61
N THR A 108 4.83 9.10 -0.60
CA THR A 108 5.07 8.76 0.81
C THR A 108 4.24 7.57 1.27
N PHE A 109 2.96 7.52 0.88
CA PHE A 109 2.01 6.55 1.43
C PHE A 109 1.54 5.53 0.39
N VAL A 110 0.93 6.00 -0.71
CA VAL A 110 0.21 5.14 -1.65
C VAL A 110 1.14 4.19 -2.39
N ASN A 111 2.33 4.66 -2.81
CA ASN A 111 3.31 3.85 -3.53
C ASN A 111 3.79 2.64 -2.71
N ARG A 112 3.97 2.82 -1.39
CA ARG A 112 4.37 1.72 -0.50
C ARG A 112 3.31 0.63 -0.43
N ILE A 113 2.03 1.02 -0.39
CA ILE A 113 0.91 0.08 -0.40
C ILE A 113 0.83 -0.64 -1.75
N TYR A 114 1.03 0.06 -2.86
CA TYR A 114 1.11 -0.56 -4.19
C TYR A 114 2.25 -1.57 -4.30
N MET A 115 3.43 -1.27 -3.76
CA MET A 115 4.54 -2.23 -3.71
C MET A 115 4.17 -3.49 -2.93
N CYS A 116 3.55 -3.35 -1.75
CA CYS A 116 3.05 -4.49 -0.98
C CYS A 116 2.00 -5.30 -1.76
N ALA A 117 1.05 -4.62 -2.40
CA ALA A 117 0.01 -5.27 -3.19
C ALA A 117 0.63 -6.05 -4.36
N ASN A 118 1.53 -5.45 -5.12
CA ASN A 118 2.15 -6.06 -6.31
C ASN A 118 3.05 -7.27 -5.98
N LEU A 119 3.50 -7.42 -4.72
CA LEU A 119 4.25 -8.59 -4.27
C LEU A 119 3.36 -9.79 -3.95
N LEU A 120 2.06 -9.59 -3.66
CA LEU A 120 1.17 -10.68 -3.26
C LEU A 120 0.92 -11.71 -4.38
N PRO A 121 0.60 -11.34 -5.64
CA PRO A 121 0.37 -12.32 -6.70
C PRO A 121 1.58 -13.22 -6.99
N PRO A 122 2.83 -12.70 -7.12
CA PRO A 122 4.01 -13.53 -7.27
C PRO A 122 4.24 -14.50 -6.10
N ILE A 123 3.97 -14.08 -4.85
CA ILE A 123 4.08 -14.95 -3.68
C ILE A 123 3.02 -16.06 -3.72
N GLY A 124 1.79 -15.72 -4.10
CA GLY A 124 0.70 -16.70 -4.29
C GLY A 124 1.01 -17.74 -5.36
N LEU A 125 1.66 -17.32 -6.46
CA LEU A 125 2.14 -18.21 -7.53
C LEU A 125 3.26 -19.13 -7.03
N TRP A 126 4.21 -18.61 -6.26
CA TRP A 126 5.26 -19.41 -5.64
C TRP A 126 4.68 -20.52 -4.75
N GLY A 127 3.64 -20.21 -3.98
CA GLY A 127 2.89 -21.20 -3.19
C GLY A 127 2.34 -22.34 -4.04
N THR A 128 1.76 -22.04 -5.20
CA THR A 128 1.24 -23.06 -6.14
C THR A 128 2.36 -23.89 -6.75
N VAL A 129 3.43 -23.25 -7.23
CA VAL A 129 4.55 -23.93 -7.90
C VAL A 129 5.25 -24.89 -6.92
N ALA A 130 5.53 -24.43 -5.70
CA ALA A 130 6.09 -25.28 -4.66
C ALA A 130 5.15 -26.46 -4.33
N GLY A 131 3.83 -26.22 -4.28
CA GLY A 131 2.83 -27.27 -4.11
C GLY A 131 2.88 -28.33 -5.21
N MET A 132 2.89 -27.90 -6.46
CA MET A 132 2.96 -28.79 -7.63
C MET A 132 4.24 -29.62 -7.64
N ILE A 133 5.40 -29.03 -7.30
CA ILE A 133 6.67 -29.77 -7.20
C ILE A 133 6.55 -30.91 -6.20
N VAL A 134 5.92 -30.68 -5.04
CA VAL A 134 5.73 -31.73 -4.03
C VAL A 134 4.83 -32.85 -4.53
N ILE A 135 3.74 -32.49 -5.21
CA ILE A 135 2.80 -33.46 -5.77
C ILE A 135 3.50 -34.34 -6.82
N PHE A 136 4.32 -33.76 -7.70
CA PHE A 136 5.09 -34.50 -8.69
C PHE A 136 6.19 -35.38 -8.08
N LEU A 137 6.79 -34.95 -6.97
CA LEU A 137 7.79 -35.75 -6.23
C LEU A 137 7.16 -36.83 -5.34
N TYR A 138 5.85 -36.75 -5.08
CA TYR A 138 5.14 -37.76 -4.31
C TYR A 138 4.80 -38.96 -5.22
N THR A 139 5.54 -40.06 -5.06
CA THR A 139 5.34 -41.34 -5.76
C THR A 139 4.12 -42.14 -5.28
N GLY A 140 3.21 -41.52 -4.53
CA GLY A 140 1.98 -42.15 -4.02
C GLY A 140 0.81 -42.08 -5.01
N ASP A 141 -0.20 -42.92 -4.78
CA ASP A 141 -1.39 -43.03 -5.62
C ASP A 141 -2.05 -41.65 -5.87
N PRO A 142 -2.11 -41.17 -7.13
CA PRO A 142 -2.56 -39.81 -7.45
C PRO A 142 -4.00 -39.53 -7.02
N GLY A 143 -4.83 -40.57 -6.83
CA GLY A 143 -6.21 -40.46 -6.34
C GLY A 143 -6.37 -40.40 -4.82
N SER A 144 -5.27 -40.45 -4.05
CA SER A 144 -5.35 -40.43 -2.58
C SER A 144 -5.91 -39.10 -2.06
N ALA A 145 -6.79 -39.16 -1.04
CA ALA A 145 -7.42 -37.98 -0.44
C ALA A 145 -6.40 -36.96 0.09
N ILE A 146 -5.20 -37.42 0.46
CA ILE A 146 -4.07 -36.57 0.90
C ILE A 146 -3.55 -35.71 -0.25
N ASN A 147 -3.45 -36.26 -1.46
CA ASN A 147 -2.98 -35.53 -2.64
C ASN A 147 -4.00 -34.47 -3.09
N ASN A 148 -5.28 -34.84 -3.11
CA ASN A 148 -6.37 -33.91 -3.44
C ASN A 148 -6.49 -32.76 -2.42
N GLY A 149 -6.32 -33.07 -1.12
CA GLY A 149 -6.29 -32.06 -0.06
C GLY A 149 -5.10 -31.11 -0.16
N ALA A 150 -3.93 -31.63 -0.53
CA ALA A 150 -2.71 -30.85 -0.76
C ALA A 150 -2.88 -29.86 -1.93
N ILE A 151 -3.41 -30.31 -3.07
CA ILE A 151 -3.71 -29.45 -4.23
C ILE A 151 -4.67 -28.34 -3.82
N GLY A 152 -5.77 -28.69 -3.15
CA GLY A 152 -6.78 -27.73 -2.69
C GLY A 152 -6.18 -26.66 -1.79
N ALA A 153 -5.40 -27.04 -0.78
CA ALA A 153 -4.77 -26.09 0.14
C ALA A 153 -3.84 -25.10 -0.58
N LYS A 154 -3.14 -25.54 -1.63
CA LYS A 154 -2.22 -24.68 -2.41
C LYS A 154 -2.98 -23.69 -3.28
N LEU A 155 -4.04 -24.13 -3.94
CA LEU A 155 -4.93 -23.23 -4.69
C LEU A 155 -5.57 -22.18 -3.77
N TRP A 156 -5.94 -22.57 -2.54
CA TRP A 156 -6.42 -21.63 -1.53
C TRP A 156 -5.41 -20.54 -1.19
N SER A 157 -4.11 -20.87 -1.08
CA SER A 157 -3.09 -19.84 -0.81
C SER A 157 -2.99 -18.79 -1.91
N THR A 158 -3.12 -19.19 -3.17
CA THR A 158 -3.12 -18.29 -4.33
C THR A 158 -4.39 -17.46 -4.38
N TYR A 159 -5.54 -18.08 -4.08
CA TYR A 159 -6.82 -17.38 -3.96
C TYR A 159 -6.73 -16.26 -2.92
N PHE A 160 -6.22 -16.53 -1.72
CA PHE A 160 -6.05 -15.50 -0.68
C PHE A 160 -5.09 -14.39 -1.11
N ALA A 161 -3.98 -14.74 -1.77
CA ALA A 161 -3.03 -13.74 -2.26
C ALA A 161 -3.67 -12.77 -3.28
N LEU A 162 -4.47 -13.30 -4.20
CA LEU A 162 -5.20 -12.49 -5.18
C LEU A 162 -6.32 -11.68 -4.54
N MET A 163 -7.05 -12.26 -3.59
CA MET A 163 -8.09 -11.56 -2.84
C MET A 163 -7.51 -10.36 -2.08
N TYR A 164 -6.37 -10.55 -1.40
CA TYR A 164 -5.66 -9.47 -0.70
C TYR A 164 -5.11 -8.41 -1.66
N TYR A 165 -4.61 -8.82 -2.83
CA TYR A 165 -4.18 -7.89 -3.87
C TYR A 165 -5.32 -6.96 -4.30
N VAL A 166 -6.48 -7.53 -4.67
CA VAL A 166 -7.64 -6.75 -5.12
C VAL A 166 -8.13 -5.82 -4.01
N LEU A 167 -8.18 -6.31 -2.76
CA LEU A 167 -8.62 -5.51 -1.62
C LEU A 167 -7.68 -4.32 -1.36
N LEU A 168 -6.37 -4.53 -1.39
CA LEU A 168 -5.40 -3.45 -1.24
C LEU A 168 -5.48 -2.44 -2.39
N GLN A 169 -5.68 -2.90 -3.62
CA GLN A 169 -5.83 -2.02 -4.77
C GLN A 169 -7.09 -1.15 -4.65
N ALA A 170 -8.20 -1.72 -4.19
CA ALA A 170 -9.42 -0.97 -3.88
C ALA A 170 -9.17 0.09 -2.78
N ILE A 171 -8.43 -0.27 -1.72
CA ILE A 171 -8.05 0.69 -0.66
C ILE A 171 -7.19 1.83 -1.23
N CYS A 172 -6.22 1.56 -2.09
CA CYS A 172 -5.40 2.60 -2.73
C CYS A 172 -6.26 3.60 -3.50
N VAL A 173 -7.22 3.11 -4.30
CA VAL A 173 -8.15 3.97 -5.05
C VAL A 173 -8.99 4.84 -4.11
N VAL A 174 -9.49 4.26 -3.01
CA VAL A 174 -10.24 5.03 -2.00
C VAL A 174 -9.36 6.09 -1.34
N LEU A 175 -8.10 5.76 -1.00
CA LEU A 175 -7.13 6.71 -0.44
C LEU A 175 -6.86 7.87 -1.40
N ASP A 176 -6.70 7.60 -2.70
CA ASP A 176 -6.51 8.65 -3.72
C ASP A 176 -7.72 9.59 -3.80
N VAL A 177 -8.94 9.06 -3.71
CA VAL A 177 -10.17 9.86 -3.70
C VAL A 177 -10.23 10.73 -2.44
N ILE A 178 -9.88 10.18 -1.28
CA ILE A 178 -9.86 10.92 0.00
C ILE A 178 -8.78 12.00 -0.04
N ALA A 179 -7.58 11.70 -0.54
CA ALA A 179 -6.49 12.65 -0.67
C ALA A 179 -6.89 13.82 -1.55
N LYS A 180 -7.49 13.58 -2.73
CA LYS A 180 -8.01 14.63 -3.61
C LYS A 180 -9.04 15.52 -2.91
N ARG A 181 -9.95 14.93 -2.13
CA ARG A 181 -10.94 15.69 -1.33
C ARG A 181 -10.26 16.55 -0.25
N SER A 182 -9.24 16.02 0.41
CA SER A 182 -8.49 16.72 1.46
C SER A 182 -7.67 17.89 0.90
N ILE A 183 -6.98 17.67 -0.23
CA ILE A 183 -6.23 18.71 -0.96
C ILE A 183 -7.18 19.82 -1.41
N ASN A 184 -8.30 19.48 -2.07
CA ASN A 184 -9.29 20.47 -2.50
C ASN A 184 -9.80 21.34 -1.35
N ARG A 185 -9.89 20.80 -0.12
CA ARG A 185 -10.27 21.57 1.08
C ARG A 185 -9.13 22.47 1.57
N GLY A 186 -7.88 22.00 1.56
CA GLY A 186 -6.71 22.83 1.89
C GLY A 186 -6.54 24.02 0.95
N LEU A 187 -6.93 23.88 -0.32
CA LEU A 187 -6.92 24.96 -1.30
C LEU A 187 -8.07 25.98 -1.13
N GLN A 188 -9.07 25.72 -0.28
CA GLN A 188 -10.15 26.69 -0.02
C GLN A 188 -9.76 27.78 0.99
N VAL A 189 -8.53 27.73 1.52
CA VAL A 189 -8.01 28.72 2.46
C VAL A 189 -7.87 30.09 1.78
N LYS A 190 -8.25 31.14 2.50
CA LYS A 190 -8.16 32.51 2.00
C LYS A 190 -6.69 32.97 1.96
N ILE A 191 -6.17 33.15 0.75
CA ILE A 191 -4.90 33.83 0.42
C ILE A 191 -5.13 35.30 0.07
#